data_AF-A0A7S0CQY1-F1
#
_entry.id   AF-A0A7S0CQY1-F1
#
_cell.length_a   1.000
_cell.length_b   1.000
_cell.length_c   1.000
_cell.angle_alpha   90.00
_cell.angle_beta   90.00
_cell.angle_gamma   90.00
#
_symmetry.space_group_name_H-M   'P 1'
#
loop_
_entity.id
_entity.type
_entity.pdbx_description
1 polymer ?
#
loop_
_entity_poly.entity_id
_entity_poly.type
_entity_poly.pdbx_seq_one_letter_code
_entity_poly.pdbx_strand_id
1 'polypeptide(L)'
;MVRSAVIDLLGKHVVRDARVAETYYAAIVARISDVGVSVRKRVIHILHDCIQNAPEFKHGVEALRFLAFRILDDDVGIQELIVRIFRELWFSKAPAETTKSARRAGAEAPDPTAERAEQLVAVLWEVYCGVSRVGYAKLPLLSTFPIVAILRRVVFPAEDEANDEARGDFAETVSTARRLCGAILDGMLSQEEAEGREDLEERDEGSKDISSFPRAVRYALGLHVFCATDPQLCVAEGNPLAFAAALHPYIKRAENTSANSLQLQCCISVVDAVVKESGCLSAATAAEIEKDLRFLLLRNTFHGVLYYASRCICSVAETAAGGDTRVASGALQICRRFVKLLDEVSERDELSASERAHVSRALFVLGHLARFGADTLEASREEAVSPGNLLRLFRCFLQRASPTEFDLKRGALQACGFLFVARPQLMLCPKGGFGKGSMDGIMRAALGSSAERNLKEQALLNLDEYLREEEIRTLIQMSDDANAQAGA
;
A
#
# COMPACT_ATOMS: atom_id res chain seq x y z
N MET A 1 -17.76 -31.13 -20.37
CA MET A 1 -18.22 -30.84 -21.74
C MET A 1 -19.64 -30.25 -21.77
N VAL A 2 -20.67 -30.95 -21.26
CA VAL A 2 -22.08 -30.45 -21.25
C VAL A 2 -22.24 -29.08 -20.58
N ARG A 3 -21.67 -28.89 -19.38
CA ARG A 3 -21.72 -27.59 -18.66
C ARG A 3 -21.17 -26.41 -19.49
N SER A 4 -20.10 -26.63 -20.24
CA SER A 4 -19.51 -25.60 -21.10
C SER A 4 -20.38 -25.27 -22.31
N ALA A 5 -21.07 -26.27 -22.89
CA ALA A 5 -21.95 -26.07 -24.04
C ALA A 5 -23.22 -25.30 -23.66
N VAL A 6 -23.78 -25.58 -22.49
CA VAL A 6 -24.93 -24.84 -21.94
C VAL A 6 -24.56 -23.37 -21.71
N ILE A 7 -23.39 -23.11 -21.12
CA ILE A 7 -22.90 -21.74 -20.88
C ILE A 7 -22.63 -21.03 -22.21
N ASP A 8 -22.08 -21.71 -23.22
CA ASP A 8 -21.86 -21.11 -24.55
C ASP A 8 -23.17 -20.72 -25.24
N LEU A 9 -24.20 -21.57 -25.15
CA LEU A 9 -25.52 -21.26 -25.67
C LEU A 9 -26.12 -20.04 -24.96
N LEU A 10 -26.11 -20.03 -23.62
CA LEU A 10 -26.62 -18.91 -22.82
C LEU A 10 -25.84 -17.61 -23.09
N GLY A 11 -24.52 -17.69 -23.20
CA GLY A 11 -23.64 -16.54 -23.46
C GLY A 11 -23.98 -15.79 -24.74
N LYS A 12 -24.27 -16.51 -25.83
CA LYS A 12 -24.67 -15.91 -27.12
C LYS A 12 -25.95 -15.09 -27.03
N HIS A 13 -26.89 -15.49 -26.18
CA HIS A 13 -28.13 -14.74 -25.95
C HIS A 13 -27.92 -13.57 -24.99
N VAL A 14 -27.11 -13.76 -23.95
CA VAL A 14 -26.80 -12.74 -22.94
C VAL A 14 -26.02 -11.56 -23.51
N VAL A 15 -25.08 -11.79 -24.44
CA VAL A 15 -24.33 -10.70 -25.09
C VAL A 15 -25.22 -9.85 -26.00
N ARG A 16 -26.33 -10.39 -26.52
CA ARG A 16 -27.20 -9.71 -27.50
C ARG A 16 -28.42 -9.02 -26.90
N ASP A 17 -28.84 -9.41 -25.70
CA ASP A 17 -30.07 -8.92 -25.07
C ASP A 17 -29.84 -8.62 -23.58
N ALA A 18 -29.89 -7.33 -23.22
CA ALA A 18 -29.69 -6.84 -21.86
C ALA A 18 -30.70 -7.43 -20.85
N ARG A 19 -31.93 -7.76 -21.27
CA ARG A 19 -32.93 -8.37 -20.37
C ARG A 19 -32.57 -9.82 -20.05
N VAL A 20 -32.05 -10.54 -21.04
CA VAL A 20 -31.54 -11.90 -20.85
C VAL A 20 -30.27 -11.87 -20.01
N ALA A 21 -29.39 -10.90 -20.23
CA ALA A 21 -28.21 -10.68 -19.40
C ALA A 21 -28.58 -10.53 -17.92
N GLU A 22 -29.51 -9.63 -17.60
CA GLU A 22 -30.01 -9.42 -16.23
C GLU A 22 -30.56 -10.72 -15.62
N THR A 23 -31.39 -11.44 -16.37
CA THR A 23 -32.07 -12.66 -15.89
C THR A 23 -31.08 -13.80 -15.56
N TYR A 24 -30.01 -13.95 -16.36
CA TYR A 24 -29.09 -15.07 -16.25
C TYR A 24 -27.72 -14.72 -15.64
N TYR A 25 -27.46 -13.44 -15.33
CA TYR A 25 -26.17 -12.97 -14.82
C TYR A 25 -25.69 -13.78 -13.61
N ALA A 26 -26.54 -13.93 -12.59
CA ALA A 26 -26.21 -14.69 -11.38
C ALA A 26 -25.83 -16.16 -11.68
N ALA A 27 -26.55 -16.80 -12.61
CA ALA A 27 -26.28 -18.18 -13.01
C ALA A 27 -24.95 -18.32 -13.77
N ILE A 28 -24.60 -17.32 -14.60
CA ILE A 28 -23.34 -17.29 -15.35
C ILE A 28 -22.16 -17.03 -14.41
N VAL A 29 -22.25 -15.99 -13.58
CA VAL A 29 -21.19 -15.62 -12.62
C VAL A 29 -20.91 -16.75 -11.64
N ALA A 30 -21.94 -17.47 -11.17
CA ALA A 30 -21.75 -18.63 -10.30
C ALA A 30 -20.92 -19.77 -10.91
N ARG A 31 -20.60 -19.71 -12.21
CA ARG A 31 -19.74 -20.68 -12.91
C ARG A 31 -18.30 -20.18 -13.09
N ILE A 32 -17.97 -18.96 -12.65
CA ILE A 32 -16.59 -18.45 -12.71
C ILE A 32 -15.62 -19.24 -11.80
N SER A 33 -16.15 -19.91 -10.77
CA SER A 33 -15.41 -20.78 -9.86
C SER A 33 -15.63 -22.27 -10.14
N ASP A 34 -16.03 -22.64 -11.36
CA ASP A 34 -16.25 -24.03 -11.75
C ASP A 34 -14.92 -24.83 -11.76
N VAL A 35 -14.96 -26.11 -11.37
CA VAL A 35 -13.79 -27.00 -11.36
C VAL A 35 -13.16 -27.16 -12.76
N GLY A 36 -13.95 -27.03 -13.83
CA GLY A 36 -13.49 -27.15 -15.20
C GLY A 36 -12.88 -25.85 -15.73
N VAL A 37 -11.59 -25.86 -16.05
CA VAL A 37 -10.86 -24.74 -16.68
C VAL A 37 -11.60 -24.19 -17.91
N SER A 38 -12.09 -25.06 -18.79
CA SER A 38 -12.80 -24.64 -20.01
C SER A 38 -14.11 -23.88 -19.71
N VAL A 39 -14.79 -24.23 -18.62
CA VAL A 39 -16.01 -23.55 -18.17
C VAL A 39 -15.66 -22.15 -17.67
N ARG A 40 -14.65 -22.04 -16.81
CA ARG A 40 -14.19 -20.74 -16.29
C ARG A 40 -13.74 -19.81 -17.40
N LYS A 41 -12.90 -20.29 -18.35
CA LYS A 41 -12.49 -19.51 -19.53
C LYS A 41 -13.69 -19.01 -20.34
N ARG A 42 -14.70 -19.87 -20.55
CA ARG A 42 -15.93 -19.47 -21.26
C ARG A 42 -16.70 -18.38 -20.52
N VAL A 43 -16.87 -18.50 -19.19
CA VAL A 43 -17.53 -17.47 -18.37
C VAL A 43 -16.79 -16.16 -18.45
N ILE A 44 -15.45 -16.18 -18.34
CA ILE A 44 -14.61 -14.98 -18.46
C ILE A 44 -14.85 -14.28 -19.81
N HIS A 45 -14.86 -15.03 -20.92
CA HIS A 45 -15.14 -14.47 -22.24
C HIS A 45 -16.55 -13.87 -22.34
N ILE A 46 -17.57 -14.56 -21.84
CA ILE A 46 -18.95 -14.05 -21.87
C ILE A 46 -19.06 -12.73 -21.10
N LEU A 47 -18.47 -12.66 -19.90
CA LEU A 47 -18.49 -11.43 -19.10
C LEU A 47 -17.74 -10.29 -19.80
N HIS A 48 -16.58 -10.57 -20.40
CA HIS A 48 -15.84 -9.60 -21.18
C HIS A 48 -16.63 -9.08 -22.38
N ASP A 49 -17.25 -9.98 -23.14
CA ASP A 49 -18.07 -9.63 -24.30
C ASP A 49 -19.28 -8.76 -23.89
N CYS A 50 -19.90 -9.03 -22.74
CA CYS A 50 -20.96 -8.17 -22.20
C CYS A 50 -20.44 -6.76 -21.88
N ILE A 51 -19.28 -6.65 -21.23
CA ILE A 51 -18.67 -5.35 -20.88
C ILE A 51 -18.36 -4.53 -22.14
N GLN A 52 -17.85 -5.17 -23.20
CA GLN A 52 -17.49 -4.48 -24.44
C GLN A 52 -18.68 -4.12 -25.32
N ASN A 53 -19.69 -4.99 -25.41
CA ASN A 53 -20.75 -4.88 -26.43
C ASN A 53 -22.10 -4.38 -25.89
N ALA A 54 -22.28 -4.24 -24.57
CA ALA A 54 -23.53 -3.78 -23.96
C ALA A 54 -23.31 -2.51 -23.12
N PRO A 55 -23.54 -1.31 -23.69
CA PRO A 55 -23.37 -0.03 -22.98
C PRO A 55 -24.19 0.12 -21.70
N GLU A 56 -25.36 -0.53 -21.64
CA GLU A 56 -26.26 -0.52 -20.48
C GLU A 56 -26.05 -1.70 -19.52
N PHE A 57 -24.89 -2.37 -19.59
CA PHE A 57 -24.61 -3.53 -18.73
C PHE A 57 -24.42 -3.10 -17.27
N LYS A 58 -25.49 -3.22 -16.48
CA LYS A 58 -25.56 -2.80 -15.08
C LYS A 58 -24.53 -3.47 -14.16
N HIS A 59 -24.07 -4.66 -14.53
CA HIS A 59 -23.11 -5.44 -13.75
C HIS A 59 -21.65 -5.23 -14.17
N GLY A 60 -21.32 -4.18 -14.94
CA GLY A 60 -19.96 -3.98 -15.47
C GLY A 60 -18.86 -4.00 -14.40
N VAL A 61 -18.98 -3.17 -13.36
CA VAL A 61 -17.99 -3.09 -12.27
C VAL A 61 -17.94 -4.40 -11.47
N GLU A 62 -19.10 -4.99 -11.18
CA GLU A 62 -19.19 -6.26 -10.44
C GLU A 62 -18.54 -7.41 -11.23
N ALA A 63 -18.80 -7.50 -12.54
CA ALA A 63 -18.18 -8.48 -13.42
C ALA A 63 -16.66 -8.30 -13.46
N LEU A 64 -16.18 -7.07 -13.63
CA LEU A 64 -14.74 -6.77 -13.59
C LEU A 64 -14.11 -7.13 -12.24
N ARG A 65 -14.80 -6.91 -11.11
CA ARG A 65 -14.36 -7.38 -9.79
C ARG A 65 -14.17 -8.90 -9.79
N PHE A 66 -15.14 -9.68 -10.27
CA PHE A 66 -15.02 -11.14 -10.36
C PHE A 66 -13.87 -11.58 -11.28
N LEU A 67 -13.69 -10.91 -12.42
CA LEU A 67 -12.58 -11.16 -13.33
C LEU A 67 -11.23 -10.87 -12.66
N ALA A 68 -11.11 -9.76 -11.91
CA ALA A 68 -9.89 -9.42 -11.20
C ALA A 68 -9.45 -10.52 -10.22
N PHE A 69 -10.39 -11.11 -9.47
CA PHE A 69 -10.10 -12.24 -8.56
C PHE A 69 -9.64 -13.51 -9.27
N ARG A 70 -9.76 -13.63 -10.59
CA ARG A 70 -9.23 -14.76 -11.38
C ARG A 70 -7.75 -14.62 -11.74
N ILE A 71 -7.08 -13.54 -11.34
CA ILE A 71 -5.62 -13.50 -11.33
C ILE A 71 -5.00 -14.50 -10.34
N LEU A 72 -5.77 -14.90 -9.32
CA LEU A 72 -5.40 -15.89 -8.30
C LEU A 72 -5.88 -17.31 -8.64
N ASP A 73 -6.17 -17.58 -9.91
CA ASP A 73 -6.59 -18.90 -10.36
C ASP A 73 -5.39 -19.86 -10.48
N ASP A 74 -5.56 -21.15 -10.18
CA ASP A 74 -4.48 -22.14 -10.31
C ASP A 74 -4.08 -22.40 -11.78
N ASP A 75 -4.96 -22.12 -12.75
CA ASP A 75 -4.67 -22.28 -14.18
C ASP A 75 -3.95 -21.03 -14.74
N VAL A 76 -2.68 -21.20 -15.15
CA VAL A 76 -1.87 -20.12 -15.74
C VAL A 76 -2.56 -19.48 -16.95
N GLY A 77 -3.21 -20.28 -17.80
CA GLY A 77 -3.92 -19.77 -18.97
C GLY A 77 -5.19 -18.96 -18.64
N ILE A 78 -5.77 -19.11 -17.44
CA ILE A 78 -6.81 -18.20 -16.93
C ILE A 78 -6.15 -16.89 -16.47
N GLN A 79 -5.05 -16.96 -15.74
CA GLN A 79 -4.34 -15.76 -15.30
C GLN A 79 -3.90 -14.89 -16.48
N GLU A 80 -3.32 -15.50 -17.53
CA GLU A 80 -2.94 -14.82 -18.78
C GLU A 80 -4.13 -14.17 -19.48
N LEU A 81 -5.28 -14.86 -19.51
CA LEU A 81 -6.52 -14.31 -20.07
C LEU A 81 -6.97 -13.07 -19.32
N ILE A 82 -6.89 -13.07 -17.98
CA ILE A 82 -7.22 -11.91 -17.14
C ILE A 82 -6.28 -10.74 -17.42
N VAL A 83 -4.96 -10.98 -17.45
CA VAL A 83 -3.97 -9.94 -17.76
C VAL A 83 -4.26 -9.31 -19.13
N ARG A 84 -4.54 -10.13 -20.14
CA ARG A 84 -4.89 -9.64 -21.48
C ARG A 84 -6.14 -8.77 -21.49
N ILE A 85 -7.21 -9.20 -20.81
CA ILE A 85 -8.47 -8.45 -20.71
C ILE A 85 -8.22 -7.08 -20.07
N PHE A 86 -7.53 -7.00 -18.94
CA PHE A 86 -7.28 -5.73 -18.26
C PHE A 86 -6.28 -4.84 -19.01
N ARG A 87 -5.32 -5.43 -19.74
CA ARG A 87 -4.44 -4.69 -20.67
C ARG A 87 -5.26 -4.02 -21.77
N GLU A 88 -6.17 -4.77 -22.41
CA GLU A 88 -7.06 -4.22 -23.44
C GLU A 88 -7.99 -3.13 -22.88
N LEU A 89 -8.56 -3.36 -21.70
CA LEU A 89 -9.54 -2.46 -21.09
C LEU A 89 -8.94 -1.11 -20.68
N TRP A 90 -7.81 -1.11 -19.97
CA TRP A 90 -7.25 0.10 -19.36
C TRP A 90 -6.07 0.70 -20.14
N PHE A 91 -5.36 -0.11 -20.93
CA PHE A 91 -4.09 0.28 -21.56
C PHE A 91 -4.13 0.30 -23.09
N SER A 92 -5.27 0.00 -23.72
CA SER A 92 -5.41 0.09 -25.18
C SER A 92 -5.24 1.51 -25.71
N LYS A 93 -4.67 1.67 -26.92
CA LYS A 93 -4.57 2.99 -27.56
C LYS A 93 -5.96 3.55 -27.85
N ALA A 94 -6.15 4.85 -27.63
CA ALA A 94 -7.37 5.53 -28.06
C ALA A 94 -7.46 5.45 -29.61
N PRO A 95 -8.65 5.21 -30.20
CA PRO A 95 -8.78 5.16 -31.65
C PRO A 95 -8.35 6.49 -32.29
N ALA A 96 -7.53 6.44 -33.34
CA ALA A 96 -6.96 7.64 -33.98
C ALA A 96 -8.02 8.57 -34.61
N GLU A 97 -9.24 8.08 -34.83
CA GLU A 97 -10.35 8.86 -35.40
C GLU A 97 -11.05 9.74 -34.36
N THR A 98 -11.13 9.30 -33.10
CA THR A 98 -11.73 10.05 -31.99
C THR A 98 -10.94 11.32 -31.67
N THR A 99 -9.60 11.23 -31.71
CA THR A 99 -8.70 12.39 -31.50
C THR A 99 -8.80 13.43 -32.62
N LYS A 100 -9.14 13.00 -33.85
CA LYS A 100 -9.29 13.89 -35.01
C LYS A 100 -10.67 14.55 -35.09
N SER A 101 -11.74 13.85 -34.69
CA SER A 101 -13.10 14.42 -34.69
C SER A 101 -13.31 15.38 -33.52
N ALA A 102 -12.82 15.07 -32.32
CA ALA A 102 -12.89 15.96 -31.16
C ALA A 102 -12.17 17.30 -31.41
N ARG A 103 -10.97 17.25 -32.01
CA ARG A 103 -10.24 18.46 -32.44
C ARG A 103 -10.94 19.30 -33.50
N ARG A 104 -11.82 18.71 -34.32
CA ARG A 104 -12.61 19.42 -35.33
C ARG A 104 -13.90 20.01 -34.77
N ALA A 105 -14.44 19.46 -33.68
CA ALA A 105 -15.74 19.85 -33.13
C ALA A 105 -15.67 20.94 -32.05
N GLY A 106 -14.48 21.34 -31.58
CA GLY A 106 -14.33 22.37 -30.54
C GLY A 106 -14.94 22.01 -29.18
N ALA A 107 -15.42 20.77 -29.03
CA ALA A 107 -15.88 20.19 -27.77
C ALA A 107 -14.74 19.39 -27.14
N GLU A 108 -14.47 19.60 -25.85
CA GLU A 108 -13.67 18.67 -25.05
C GLU A 108 -14.43 17.34 -24.99
N ALA A 109 -14.10 16.42 -25.90
CA ALA A 109 -14.50 15.03 -25.72
C ALA A 109 -13.88 14.54 -24.40
N PRO A 110 -14.63 13.83 -23.54
CA PRO A 110 -14.08 13.30 -22.29
C PRO A 110 -12.82 12.49 -22.60
N ASP A 111 -11.74 12.77 -21.86
CA ASP A 111 -10.47 12.07 -22.04
C ASP A 111 -10.73 10.58 -21.79
N PRO A 112 -10.50 9.67 -22.77
CA PRO A 112 -10.65 8.24 -22.56
C PRO A 112 -9.81 7.73 -21.38
N THR A 113 -8.74 8.45 -21.01
CA THR A 113 -7.93 8.14 -19.83
C THR A 113 -8.68 8.41 -18.52
N ALA A 114 -9.48 9.48 -18.44
CA ALA A 114 -10.24 9.82 -17.24
C ALA A 114 -11.36 8.81 -16.96
N GLU A 115 -12.10 8.40 -18.01
CA GLU A 115 -13.14 7.36 -17.90
C GLU A 115 -12.54 6.01 -17.47
N ARG A 116 -11.37 5.65 -18.02
CA ARG A 116 -10.63 4.44 -17.61
C ARG A 116 -10.14 4.53 -16.18
N ALA A 117 -9.63 5.68 -15.75
CA ALA A 117 -9.21 5.92 -14.37
C ALA A 117 -10.39 5.78 -13.40
N GLU A 118 -11.55 6.35 -13.71
CA GLU A 118 -12.77 6.20 -12.92
C GLU A 118 -13.21 4.73 -12.84
N GLN A 119 -13.24 4.02 -13.96
CA GLN A 119 -13.60 2.60 -13.98
C GLN A 119 -12.61 1.76 -13.16
N LEU A 120 -11.30 2.00 -13.30
CA LEU A 120 -10.27 1.32 -12.53
C LEU A 120 -10.46 1.56 -11.03
N VAL A 121 -10.69 2.81 -10.62
CA VAL A 121 -10.95 3.17 -9.21
C VAL A 121 -12.22 2.48 -8.69
N ALA A 122 -13.29 2.42 -9.48
CA ALA A 122 -14.52 1.73 -9.11
C ALA A 122 -14.31 0.23 -8.90
N VAL A 123 -13.63 -0.44 -9.85
CA VAL A 123 -13.30 -1.88 -9.76
C VAL A 123 -12.35 -2.14 -8.58
N LEU A 124 -11.36 -1.27 -8.38
CA LEU A 124 -10.43 -1.37 -7.27
C LEU A 124 -11.16 -1.32 -5.92
N TRP A 125 -12.08 -0.37 -5.75
CA TRP A 125 -12.83 -0.22 -4.51
C TRP A 125 -13.62 -1.50 -4.19
N GLU A 126 -14.30 -2.05 -5.19
CA GLU A 126 -15.04 -3.30 -5.12
C GLU A 126 -14.15 -4.51 -4.76
N VAL A 127 -12.94 -4.60 -5.33
CA VAL A 127 -11.96 -5.63 -4.95
C VAL A 127 -11.44 -5.42 -3.53
N TYR A 128 -11.10 -4.19 -3.17
CA TYR A 128 -10.58 -3.80 -1.85
C TYR A 128 -11.56 -4.13 -0.72
N CYS A 129 -12.85 -3.96 -0.99
CA CYS A 129 -13.92 -4.33 -0.05
C CYS A 129 -14.24 -5.82 -0.10
N GLY A 130 -14.05 -6.48 -1.24
CA GLY A 130 -14.38 -7.89 -1.44
C GLY A 130 -13.38 -8.90 -0.88
N VAL A 131 -12.16 -8.49 -0.51
CA VAL A 131 -11.10 -9.41 -0.03
C VAL A 131 -11.23 -9.84 1.43
N SER A 132 -12.01 -9.14 2.25
CA SER A 132 -12.10 -9.40 3.69
C SER A 132 -13.54 -9.64 4.14
N ARG A 133 -13.74 -10.65 4.99
CA ARG A 133 -15.04 -10.93 5.60
C ARG A 133 -15.41 -9.93 6.71
N VAL A 134 -14.45 -9.14 7.17
CA VAL A 134 -14.58 -8.20 8.31
C VAL A 134 -14.57 -6.74 7.83
N GLY A 135 -14.62 -6.50 6.51
CA GLY A 135 -14.58 -5.17 5.91
C GLY A 135 -13.65 -5.16 4.70
N TYR A 136 -12.75 -4.18 4.64
CA TYR A 136 -11.82 -3.98 3.53
C TYR A 136 -10.40 -4.49 3.81
N ALA A 137 -9.56 -4.56 2.77
CA ALA A 137 -8.15 -4.96 2.87
C ALA A 137 -7.37 -4.03 3.81
N LYS A 138 -6.32 -4.54 4.47
CA LYS A 138 -5.41 -3.67 5.23
C LYS A 138 -4.29 -3.15 4.32
N LEU A 139 -3.90 -1.89 4.52
CA LEU A 139 -2.71 -1.32 3.90
C LEU A 139 -1.45 -1.70 4.72
N PRO A 140 -0.26 -1.82 4.09
CA PRO A 140 0.00 -1.71 2.64
C PRO A 140 -0.56 -2.87 1.82
N LEU A 141 -0.95 -2.59 0.57
CA LEU A 141 -1.33 -3.65 -0.36
C LEU A 141 -0.10 -4.42 -0.84
N LEU A 142 -0.18 -5.75 -0.77
CA LEU A 142 0.89 -6.65 -1.22
C LEU A 142 0.87 -6.81 -2.74
N SER A 143 1.99 -7.27 -3.30
CA SER A 143 2.10 -7.60 -4.73
C SER A 143 1.09 -8.68 -5.19
N THR A 144 0.60 -9.50 -4.26
CA THR A 144 -0.43 -10.52 -4.48
C THR A 144 -1.86 -9.99 -4.43
N PHE A 145 -2.07 -8.72 -4.04
CA PHE A 145 -3.41 -8.12 -4.07
C PHE A 145 -3.89 -8.07 -5.54
N PRO A 146 -5.15 -8.46 -5.86
CA PRO A 146 -5.54 -8.77 -7.23
C PRO A 146 -5.25 -7.68 -8.25
N ILE A 147 -5.58 -6.41 -7.94
CA ILE A 147 -5.33 -5.29 -8.85
C ILE A 147 -3.82 -5.01 -8.98
N VAL A 148 -3.05 -5.10 -7.90
CA VAL A 148 -1.59 -4.91 -7.95
C VAL A 148 -0.95 -6.01 -8.79
N ALA A 149 -1.35 -7.27 -8.60
CA ALA A 149 -0.85 -8.41 -9.38
C ALA A 149 -1.15 -8.26 -10.88
N ILE A 150 -2.35 -7.81 -11.23
CA ILE A 150 -2.74 -7.51 -12.62
C ILE A 150 -1.87 -6.38 -13.17
N LEU A 151 -1.81 -5.23 -12.50
CA LEU A 151 -1.05 -4.08 -12.97
C LEU A 151 0.43 -4.40 -13.13
N ARG A 152 1.04 -5.15 -12.20
CA ARG A 152 2.44 -5.59 -12.34
C ARG A 152 2.65 -6.43 -13.59
N ARG A 153 1.77 -7.38 -13.90
CA ARG A 153 1.89 -8.21 -15.11
C ARG A 153 1.51 -7.48 -16.40
N VAL A 154 0.63 -6.49 -16.32
CA VAL A 154 0.25 -5.67 -17.48
C VAL A 154 1.37 -4.71 -17.84
N VAL A 155 1.85 -3.95 -16.84
CA VAL A 155 2.87 -2.91 -17.01
C VAL A 155 4.27 -3.51 -17.13
N PHE A 156 4.57 -4.59 -16.41
CA PHE A 156 5.88 -5.27 -16.37
C PHE A 156 5.74 -6.77 -16.71
N PRO A 157 5.50 -7.11 -17.99
CA PRO A 157 5.46 -8.50 -18.45
C PRO A 157 6.83 -9.18 -18.29
N ALA A 158 6.84 -10.52 -18.20
CA ALA A 158 8.06 -11.30 -18.05
C ALA A 158 8.94 -11.22 -19.32
N GLU A 159 10.26 -11.34 -19.14
CA GLU A 159 11.26 -11.20 -20.22
C GLU A 159 11.06 -12.19 -21.38
N ASP A 160 10.48 -13.36 -21.11
CA ASP A 160 10.17 -14.39 -22.13
C ASP A 160 9.17 -13.93 -23.21
N GLU A 161 8.47 -12.80 -23.01
CA GLU A 161 7.55 -12.18 -23.98
C GLU A 161 8.22 -11.12 -24.88
N ALA A 162 9.52 -10.86 -24.72
CA ALA A 162 10.21 -9.70 -25.29
C ALA A 162 10.81 -9.94 -26.71
N ASN A 163 10.01 -9.74 -27.75
CA ASN A 163 10.51 -9.37 -29.08
C ASN A 163 10.56 -7.82 -29.23
N ASP A 164 11.27 -7.29 -30.24
CA ASP A 164 11.43 -5.82 -30.42
C ASP A 164 10.09 -5.07 -30.61
N GLU A 165 9.07 -5.69 -31.21
CA GLU A 165 7.71 -5.13 -31.28
C GLU A 165 7.05 -5.05 -29.90
N ALA A 166 7.33 -6.01 -29.00
CA ALA A 166 6.81 -6.02 -27.63
C ALA A 166 7.46 -4.94 -26.74
N ARG A 167 8.71 -4.56 -27.01
CA ARG A 167 9.39 -3.46 -26.30
C ARG A 167 8.77 -2.09 -26.57
N GLY A 168 8.35 -1.83 -27.81
CA GLY A 168 7.62 -0.60 -28.16
C GLY A 168 6.23 -0.53 -27.51
N ASP A 169 5.55 -1.67 -27.41
CA ASP A 169 4.25 -1.79 -26.73
C ASP A 169 4.37 -1.62 -25.21
N PHE A 170 5.47 -2.10 -24.62
CA PHE A 170 5.81 -1.92 -23.21
C PHE A 170 5.98 -0.44 -22.83
N ALA A 171 6.81 0.31 -23.56
CA ALA A 171 7.04 1.73 -23.26
C ALA A 171 5.75 2.55 -23.33
N GLU A 172 4.86 2.25 -24.28
CA GLU A 172 3.54 2.88 -24.39
C GLU A 172 2.61 2.47 -23.23
N THR A 173 2.69 1.23 -22.77
CA THR A 173 1.93 0.76 -21.60
C THR A 173 2.34 1.50 -20.34
N VAL A 174 3.65 1.70 -20.13
CA VAL A 174 4.19 2.50 -19.01
C VAL A 174 3.75 3.97 -19.13
N SER A 175 3.82 4.56 -20.32
CA SER A 175 3.32 5.91 -20.58
C SER A 175 1.82 6.03 -20.26
N THR A 176 1.02 5.04 -20.64
CA THR A 176 -0.41 4.98 -20.33
C THR A 176 -0.64 4.83 -18.83
N ALA A 177 0.15 4.01 -18.13
CA ALA A 177 0.10 3.89 -16.67
C ALA A 177 0.35 5.22 -15.97
N ARG A 178 1.38 5.99 -16.40
CA ARG A 178 1.66 7.33 -15.87
C ARG A 178 0.51 8.31 -16.14
N ARG A 179 -0.10 8.26 -17.33
CA ARG A 179 -1.29 9.07 -17.65
C ARG A 179 -2.48 8.71 -16.76
N LEU A 180 -2.71 7.42 -16.49
CA LEU A 180 -3.74 6.96 -15.55
C LEU A 180 -3.46 7.46 -14.13
N CYS A 181 -2.22 7.44 -13.64
CA CYS A 181 -1.86 8.03 -12.35
C CYS A 181 -2.26 9.52 -12.28
N GLY A 182 -1.98 10.29 -13.34
CA GLY A 182 -2.36 11.70 -13.45
C GLY A 182 -3.87 11.89 -13.40
N ALA A 183 -4.61 11.15 -14.23
CA ALA A 183 -6.07 11.20 -14.26
C ALA A 183 -6.72 10.78 -12.92
N ILE A 184 -6.13 9.84 -12.19
CA ILE A 184 -6.59 9.45 -10.84
C ILE A 184 -6.32 10.58 -9.83
N LEU A 185 -5.17 11.26 -9.91
CA LEU A 185 -4.87 12.41 -9.06
C LEU A 185 -5.87 13.54 -9.34
N ASP A 186 -6.07 13.92 -10.60
CA ASP A 186 -7.03 14.95 -11.01
C ASP A 186 -8.46 14.60 -10.59
N GLY A 187 -8.83 13.31 -10.73
CA GLY A 187 -10.08 12.77 -10.22
C GLY A 187 -10.22 12.92 -8.71
N MET A 188 -9.17 12.63 -7.93
CA MET A 188 -9.16 12.82 -6.48
C MET A 188 -9.42 14.29 -6.10
N LEU A 189 -8.68 15.22 -6.72
CA LEU A 189 -8.81 16.65 -6.46
C LEU A 189 -10.20 17.17 -6.83
N SER A 190 -10.75 16.71 -7.95
CA SER A 190 -12.10 17.09 -8.39
C SER A 190 -13.20 16.62 -7.45
N GLN A 191 -13.09 15.39 -6.92
CA GLN A 191 -14.06 14.87 -5.96
C GLN A 191 -13.99 15.60 -4.61
N GLU A 192 -12.79 15.97 -4.16
CA GLU A 192 -12.60 16.78 -2.96
C GLU A 192 -13.24 18.17 -3.08
N GLU A 193 -13.08 18.84 -4.22
CA GLU A 193 -13.70 20.13 -4.47
C GLU A 193 -15.23 20.06 -4.56
N ALA A 194 -15.77 18.92 -5.02
CA ALA A 194 -17.21 18.69 -5.08
C ALA A 194 -17.77 18.40 -3.68
N GLU A 195 -17.13 17.52 -2.92
CA GLU A 195 -17.54 17.13 -1.57
C GLU A 195 -17.49 18.33 -0.60
N GLY A 196 -16.44 19.16 -0.66
CA GLY A 196 -16.34 20.36 0.16
C GLY A 196 -17.41 21.44 -0.15
N ARG A 197 -18.15 21.33 -1.26
CA ARG A 197 -19.33 22.17 -1.55
C ARG A 197 -20.63 21.57 -1.00
N GLU A 198 -20.67 20.26 -0.83
CA GLU A 198 -21.84 19.51 -0.32
C GLU A 198 -21.89 19.46 1.22
N ASP A 199 -20.75 19.63 1.91
CA ASP A 199 -20.62 19.63 3.38
C ASP A 199 -21.34 20.80 4.11
N LEU A 200 -22.24 21.53 3.42
CA LEU A 200 -23.22 22.42 4.06
C LEU A 200 -24.47 21.68 4.57
N GLU A 201 -24.61 20.39 4.27
CA GLU A 201 -25.68 19.54 4.80
C GLU A 201 -25.07 18.41 5.63
N GLU A 202 -25.43 18.35 6.92
CA GLU A 202 -24.87 17.42 7.93
C GLU A 202 -24.92 15.96 7.47
N ARG A 203 -23.75 15.31 7.32
CA ARG A 203 -23.64 13.86 7.09
C ARG A 203 -23.62 13.11 8.42
N ASP A 204 -24.43 12.05 8.52
CA ASP A 204 -24.47 11.14 9.67
C ASP A 204 -23.16 10.31 9.76
N GLU A 205 -22.24 10.72 10.63
CA GLU A 205 -20.92 10.13 10.83
C GLU A 205 -20.92 8.75 11.52
N GLY A 206 -22.09 8.15 11.79
CA GLY A 206 -22.22 6.93 12.58
C GLY A 206 -22.12 5.60 11.82
N SER A 207 -22.16 5.62 10.49
CA SER A 207 -22.29 4.40 9.68
C SER A 207 -20.93 3.83 9.24
N LYS A 208 -20.57 2.64 9.75
CA LYS A 208 -19.44 1.81 9.25
C LYS A 208 -19.76 1.15 7.89
N ASP A 209 -20.74 1.64 7.15
CA ASP A 209 -21.06 1.08 5.85
C ASP A 209 -19.96 1.45 4.84
N ILE A 210 -19.49 0.47 4.08
CA ILE A 210 -18.46 0.63 3.05
C ILE A 210 -18.92 1.64 1.97
N SER A 211 -20.24 1.80 1.81
CA SER A 211 -20.85 2.79 0.92
C SER A 211 -20.63 4.25 1.35
N SER A 212 -20.29 4.51 2.62
CA SER A 212 -20.17 5.86 3.20
C SER A 212 -18.81 6.54 2.94
N PHE A 213 -17.81 5.81 2.43
CA PHE A 213 -16.51 6.41 2.14
C PHE A 213 -16.60 7.39 0.96
N PRO A 214 -16.10 8.63 1.12
CA PRO A 214 -16.09 9.64 0.07
C PRO A 214 -15.36 9.15 -1.19
N ARG A 215 -15.77 9.65 -2.36
CA ARG A 215 -15.19 9.22 -3.64
C ARG A 215 -13.71 9.56 -3.69
N ALA A 216 -13.31 10.71 -3.16
CA ALA A 216 -11.91 11.12 -3.05
C ALA A 216 -11.01 10.05 -2.39
N VAL A 217 -11.51 9.36 -1.35
CA VAL A 217 -10.76 8.30 -0.67
C VAL A 217 -10.50 7.10 -1.60
N ARG A 218 -11.44 6.80 -2.49
CA ARG A 218 -11.31 5.72 -3.48
C ARG A 218 -10.24 6.05 -4.52
N TYR A 219 -10.19 7.31 -4.98
CA TYR A 219 -9.12 7.77 -5.87
C TYR A 219 -7.75 7.76 -5.18
N ALA A 220 -7.67 8.17 -3.91
CA ALA A 220 -6.43 8.07 -3.13
C ALA A 220 -5.94 6.62 -3.04
N LEU A 221 -6.84 5.65 -2.84
CA LEU A 221 -6.52 4.22 -2.92
C LEU A 221 -6.00 3.80 -4.30
N GLY A 222 -6.56 4.37 -5.37
CA GLY A 222 -6.05 4.22 -6.74
C GLY A 222 -4.57 4.60 -6.87
N LEU A 223 -4.20 5.77 -6.35
CA LEU A 223 -2.80 6.21 -6.34
C LEU A 223 -1.90 5.29 -5.52
N HIS A 224 -2.38 4.84 -4.35
CA HIS A 224 -1.66 3.88 -3.51
C HIS A 224 -1.36 2.57 -4.26
N VAL A 225 -2.33 2.05 -5.04
CA VAL A 225 -2.16 0.83 -5.84
C VAL A 225 -1.10 0.98 -6.93
N PHE A 226 -1.02 2.14 -7.58
CA PHE A 226 0.05 2.40 -8.54
C PHE A 226 1.41 2.47 -7.85
N CYS A 227 1.52 3.09 -6.67
CA CYS A 227 2.75 3.05 -5.88
C CYS A 227 3.14 1.63 -5.44
N ALA A 228 2.17 0.78 -5.09
CA ALA A 228 2.40 -0.62 -4.76
C ALA A 228 2.76 -1.47 -6.00
N THR A 229 2.38 -1.02 -7.19
CA THR A 229 2.75 -1.62 -8.46
C THR A 229 4.20 -1.27 -8.80
N ASP A 230 4.51 0.03 -8.89
CA ASP A 230 5.84 0.58 -9.06
C ASP A 230 5.84 2.09 -8.69
N PRO A 231 6.64 2.53 -7.70
CA PRO A 231 6.77 3.94 -7.30
C PRO A 231 7.03 4.93 -8.44
N GLN A 232 7.79 4.55 -9.47
CA GLN A 232 8.19 5.41 -10.58
C GLN A 232 7.00 5.81 -11.48
N LEU A 233 5.87 5.12 -11.37
CA LEU A 233 4.65 5.48 -12.10
C LEU A 233 4.01 6.78 -11.58
N CYS A 234 4.33 7.19 -10.35
CA CYS A 234 3.86 8.44 -9.75
C CYS A 234 4.90 9.58 -9.81
N VAL A 235 6.03 9.36 -10.48
CA VAL A 235 7.10 10.37 -10.65
C VAL A 235 7.01 10.94 -12.06
N ALA A 236 6.65 12.22 -12.17
CA ALA A 236 6.52 12.89 -13.47
C ALA A 236 7.89 13.35 -14.01
N GLU A 237 8.16 13.11 -15.29
CA GLU A 237 9.47 13.36 -15.93
C GLU A 237 9.94 14.82 -15.82
N GLY A 238 9.03 15.80 -15.89
CA GLY A 238 9.36 17.23 -15.79
C GLY A 238 9.31 17.81 -14.38
N ASN A 239 8.61 17.15 -13.46
CA ASN A 239 8.48 17.60 -12.07
C ASN A 239 8.29 16.37 -11.16
N PRO A 240 9.39 15.75 -10.69
CA PRO A 240 9.33 14.55 -9.85
C PRO A 240 8.42 14.71 -8.63
N LEU A 241 8.38 15.92 -8.05
CA LEU A 241 7.62 16.22 -6.83
C LEU A 241 6.16 16.65 -7.08
N ALA A 242 5.66 16.60 -8.33
CA ALA A 242 4.31 17.07 -8.65
C ALA A 242 3.21 16.42 -7.80
N PHE A 243 3.24 15.09 -7.68
CA PHE A 243 2.28 14.33 -6.88
C PHE A 243 2.43 14.65 -5.39
N ALA A 244 3.67 14.75 -4.90
CA ALA A 244 3.91 15.11 -3.51
C ALA A 244 3.37 16.50 -3.18
N ALA A 245 3.59 17.49 -4.05
CA ALA A 245 3.09 18.85 -3.90
C ALA A 245 1.56 18.91 -3.90
N ALA A 246 0.90 18.16 -4.81
CA ALA A 246 -0.55 18.09 -4.90
C ALA A 246 -1.18 17.41 -3.67
N LEU A 247 -0.54 16.40 -3.10
CA LEU A 247 -1.07 15.61 -1.99
C LEU A 247 -0.71 16.16 -0.59
N HIS A 248 0.32 17.00 -0.49
CA HIS A 248 0.79 17.55 0.79
C HIS A 248 -0.30 18.28 1.62
N PRO A 249 -1.22 19.09 1.03
CA PRO A 249 -2.29 19.73 1.80
C PRO A 249 -3.16 18.76 2.60
N TYR A 250 -3.35 17.52 2.10
CA TYR A 250 -4.17 16.50 2.75
C TYR A 250 -3.52 15.91 4.00
N ILE A 251 -2.19 15.96 4.12
CA ILE A 251 -1.44 15.51 5.31
C ILE A 251 -1.75 16.38 6.53
N LYS A 252 -2.15 17.65 6.31
CA LYS A 252 -2.45 18.62 7.38
C LYS A 252 -3.78 18.34 8.10
N ARG A 253 -4.64 17.48 7.56
CA ARG A 253 -5.96 17.16 8.14
C ARG A 253 -5.79 16.41 9.47
N ALA A 254 -6.33 16.99 10.55
CA ALA A 254 -6.12 16.50 11.91
C ALA A 254 -7.24 15.56 12.43
N GLU A 255 -8.30 15.37 11.66
CA GLU A 255 -9.47 14.60 12.06
C GLU A 255 -9.18 13.10 12.15
N ASN A 256 -9.63 12.46 13.22
CA ASN A 256 -9.46 11.02 13.43
C ASN A 256 -10.72 10.24 13.05
N THR A 257 -11.14 10.34 11.79
CA THR A 257 -12.22 9.53 11.21
C THR A 257 -11.66 8.35 10.41
N SER A 258 -12.44 7.28 10.24
CA SER A 258 -12.02 6.12 9.44
C SER A 258 -11.72 6.51 7.98
N ALA A 259 -12.54 7.37 7.39
CA ALA A 259 -12.36 7.89 6.03
C ALA A 259 -11.06 8.69 5.89
N ASN A 260 -10.87 9.70 6.75
CA ASN A 260 -9.63 10.50 6.71
C ASN A 260 -8.40 9.64 7.01
N SER A 261 -8.50 8.66 7.91
CA SER A 261 -7.38 7.75 8.21
C SER A 261 -6.94 6.95 6.98
N LEU A 262 -7.88 6.48 6.14
CA LEU A 262 -7.56 5.73 4.93
C LEU A 262 -6.95 6.66 3.87
N GLN A 263 -7.54 7.84 3.69
CA GLN A 263 -7.02 8.83 2.76
C GLN A 263 -5.59 9.28 3.13
N LEU A 264 -5.34 9.58 4.41
CA LEU A 264 -4.01 9.93 4.90
C LEU A 264 -2.99 8.82 4.63
N GLN A 265 -3.34 7.56 4.90
CA GLN A 265 -2.45 6.43 4.59
C GLN A 265 -2.08 6.38 3.11
N CYS A 266 -3.07 6.52 2.22
CA CYS A 266 -2.85 6.54 0.78
C CYS A 266 -1.99 7.73 0.35
N CYS A 267 -2.34 8.96 0.74
CA CYS A 267 -1.61 10.17 0.36
C CYS A 267 -0.16 10.14 0.87
N ILE A 268 0.07 9.77 2.14
CA ILE A 268 1.42 9.68 2.70
C ILE A 268 2.22 8.59 1.97
N SER A 269 1.60 7.47 1.58
CA SER A 269 2.30 6.42 0.83
C SER A 269 2.81 6.88 -0.53
N VAL A 270 2.06 7.75 -1.21
CA VAL A 270 2.46 8.33 -2.51
C VAL A 270 3.55 9.38 -2.31
N VAL A 271 3.42 10.25 -1.30
CA VAL A 271 4.46 11.23 -0.96
C VAL A 271 5.77 10.53 -0.62
N ASP A 272 5.73 9.48 0.20
CA ASP A 272 6.89 8.66 0.55
C ASP A 272 7.57 8.04 -0.67
N ALA A 273 6.78 7.42 -1.56
CA ALA A 273 7.28 6.84 -2.81
C ALA A 273 7.97 7.89 -3.69
N VAL A 274 7.31 9.03 -3.92
CA VAL A 274 7.82 10.13 -4.75
C VAL A 274 9.08 10.75 -4.15
N VAL A 275 9.11 10.96 -2.82
CA VAL A 275 10.30 11.47 -2.12
C VAL A 275 11.48 10.54 -2.34
N LYS A 276 11.28 9.24 -2.14
CA LYS A 276 12.34 8.23 -2.27
C LYS A 276 12.88 8.16 -3.70
N GLU A 277 12.01 8.13 -4.71
CA GLU A 277 12.41 8.07 -6.12
C GLU A 277 13.02 9.40 -6.63
N SER A 278 12.63 10.54 -6.05
CA SER A 278 13.21 11.85 -6.43
C SER A 278 14.68 11.98 -6.01
N GLY A 279 15.13 11.21 -5.02
CA GLY A 279 16.52 11.12 -4.57
C GLY A 279 17.07 12.35 -3.83
N CYS A 280 16.57 13.56 -4.11
CA CYS A 280 16.95 14.78 -3.42
C CYS A 280 15.77 15.71 -3.17
N LEU A 281 15.70 16.25 -1.95
CA LEU A 281 14.73 17.26 -1.56
C LEU A 281 15.41 18.58 -1.24
N SER A 282 14.73 19.68 -1.53
CA SER A 282 15.15 20.99 -1.00
C SER A 282 14.95 21.02 0.52
N ALA A 283 15.84 21.71 1.23
CA ALA A 283 15.74 21.84 2.70
C ALA A 283 14.41 22.46 3.15
N ALA A 284 13.85 23.39 2.36
CA ALA A 284 12.56 24.01 2.65
C ALA A 284 11.41 22.99 2.52
N THR A 285 11.35 22.26 1.40
CA THR A 285 10.33 21.23 1.17
C THR A 285 10.40 20.12 2.21
N ALA A 286 11.62 19.64 2.53
CA ALA A 286 11.83 18.64 3.56
C ALA A 286 11.31 19.13 4.93
N ALA A 287 11.65 20.35 5.34
CA ALA A 287 11.22 20.92 6.61
C ALA A 287 9.69 21.06 6.73
N GLU A 288 9.00 21.41 5.64
CA GLU A 288 7.54 21.49 5.62
C GLU A 288 6.88 20.11 5.75
N ILE A 289 7.31 19.13 4.95
CA ILE A 289 6.79 17.76 5.02
C ILE A 289 7.05 17.16 6.42
N GLU A 290 8.27 17.30 6.94
CA GLU A 290 8.62 16.83 8.28
C GLU A 290 7.76 17.47 9.37
N LYS A 291 7.46 18.77 9.27
CA LYS A 291 6.60 19.45 10.25
C LYS A 291 5.23 18.77 10.35
N ASP A 292 4.60 18.48 9.22
CA ASP A 292 3.25 17.92 9.19
C ASP A 292 3.25 16.42 9.57
N LEU A 293 4.25 15.64 9.12
CA LEU A 293 4.41 14.25 9.56
C LEU A 293 4.65 14.12 11.06
N ARG A 294 5.46 15.01 11.65
CA ARG A 294 5.67 15.05 13.11
C ARG A 294 4.37 15.30 13.87
N PHE A 295 3.51 16.16 13.36
CA PHE A 295 2.21 16.40 13.98
C PHE A 295 1.36 15.12 13.98
N LEU A 296 1.29 14.41 12.86
CA LEU A 296 0.58 13.13 12.76
C LEU A 296 1.13 12.07 13.73
N LEU A 297 2.45 11.92 13.79
CA LEU A 297 3.12 10.96 14.70
C LEU A 297 2.81 11.21 16.17
N LEU A 298 2.55 12.46 16.55
CA LEU A 298 2.28 12.85 17.93
C LEU A 298 0.80 12.78 18.31
N ARG A 299 -0.11 12.92 17.34
CA ARG A 299 -1.54 13.17 17.63
C ARG A 299 -2.51 12.17 17.01
N ASN A 300 -2.17 11.53 15.89
CA ASN A 300 -3.09 10.61 15.23
C ASN A 300 -3.32 9.35 16.08
N THR A 301 -4.52 8.79 16.00
CA THR A 301 -4.93 7.59 16.76
C THR A 301 -4.86 6.30 15.94
N PHE A 302 -4.76 6.39 14.62
CA PHE A 302 -4.73 5.23 13.72
C PHE A 302 -3.30 4.76 13.46
N HIS A 303 -3.00 3.52 13.86
CA HIS A 303 -1.68 2.91 13.65
C HIS A 303 -1.23 2.87 12.19
N GLY A 304 -2.17 2.73 11.24
CA GLY A 304 -1.86 2.77 9.81
C GLY A 304 -1.29 4.13 9.36
N VAL A 305 -1.85 5.24 9.86
CA VAL A 305 -1.32 6.59 9.59
C VAL A 305 0.06 6.74 10.23
N LEU A 306 0.23 6.28 11.47
CA LEU A 306 1.53 6.31 12.17
C LEU A 306 2.60 5.49 11.44
N TYR A 307 2.23 4.34 10.86
CA TYR A 307 3.12 3.50 10.05
C TYR A 307 3.64 4.27 8.83
N TYR A 308 2.75 4.81 7.99
CA TYR A 308 3.15 5.54 6.79
C TYR A 308 3.88 6.84 7.11
N ALA A 309 3.47 7.55 8.17
CA ALA A 309 4.16 8.76 8.60
C ALA A 309 5.58 8.46 9.10
N SER A 310 5.77 7.33 9.81
CA SER A 310 7.10 6.90 10.27
C SER A 310 8.00 6.50 9.10
N ARG A 311 7.44 5.84 8.08
CA ARG A 311 8.16 5.49 6.86
C ARG A 311 8.57 6.74 6.07
N CYS A 312 7.60 7.62 5.80
CA CYS A 312 7.81 8.83 5.03
C CYS A 312 8.80 9.80 5.67
N ILE A 313 8.75 9.98 7.00
CA ILE A 313 9.68 10.90 7.68
C ILE A 313 11.12 10.38 7.64
N CYS A 314 11.32 9.06 7.61
CA CYS A 314 12.63 8.45 7.39
C CYS A 314 13.11 8.67 5.95
N SER A 315 12.27 8.43 4.94
CA SER A 315 12.60 8.71 3.53
C SER A 315 12.96 10.19 3.28
N VAL A 316 12.25 11.12 3.94
CA VAL A 316 12.59 12.55 3.88
C VAL A 316 13.94 12.83 4.53
N ALA A 317 14.23 12.22 5.69
CA ALA A 317 15.50 12.40 6.38
C ALA A 317 16.69 11.87 5.57
N GLU A 318 16.52 10.73 4.88
CA GLU A 318 17.54 10.14 4.00
C GLU A 318 17.84 11.03 2.79
N THR A 319 16.80 11.51 2.11
CA THR A 319 16.93 12.37 0.91
C THR A 319 17.38 13.80 1.22
N ALA A 320 17.16 14.28 2.45
CA ALA A 320 17.65 15.57 2.93
C ALA A 320 19.07 15.51 3.51
N ALA A 321 19.67 14.33 3.68
CA ALA A 321 20.97 14.14 4.34
C ALA A 321 22.15 14.83 3.63
N GLY A 322 21.99 15.26 2.38
CA GLY A 322 22.95 16.09 1.65
C GLY A 322 22.89 17.60 1.98
N GLY A 323 21.94 18.04 2.82
CA GLY A 323 21.72 19.44 3.21
C GLY A 323 22.54 19.92 4.42
N ASP A 324 22.22 21.10 4.94
CA ASP A 324 22.90 21.71 6.10
C ASP A 324 22.76 20.83 7.37
N THR A 325 23.82 20.09 7.68
CA THR A 325 23.93 19.15 8.83
C THR A 325 23.72 19.77 10.22
N ARG A 326 23.53 21.09 10.31
CA ARG A 326 23.30 21.80 11.59
C ARG A 326 21.92 21.54 12.19
N VAL A 327 20.93 21.20 11.39
CA VAL A 327 19.55 20.95 11.86
C VAL A 327 19.28 19.45 11.87
N ALA A 328 18.90 18.93 13.03
CA ALA A 328 18.50 17.53 13.16
C ALA A 328 17.26 17.24 12.30
N SER A 329 17.25 16.11 11.59
CA SER A 329 16.08 15.69 10.82
C SER A 329 14.83 15.53 11.69
N GLY A 330 13.66 15.63 11.08
CA GLY A 330 12.37 15.44 11.74
C GLY A 330 12.25 14.06 12.39
N ALA A 331 12.79 13.02 11.73
CA ALA A 331 12.87 11.66 12.27
C ALA A 331 13.69 11.63 13.57
N LEU A 332 14.88 12.24 13.57
CA LEU A 332 15.75 12.31 14.73
C LEU A 332 15.10 13.11 15.88
N GLN A 333 14.43 14.22 15.58
CA GLN A 333 13.71 15.02 16.57
C GLN A 333 12.57 14.22 17.25
N ILE A 334 11.82 13.42 16.51
CA ILE A 334 10.77 12.55 17.07
C ILE A 334 11.37 11.41 17.88
N CYS A 335 12.45 10.77 17.38
CA CYS A 335 13.16 9.74 18.14
C CYS A 335 13.61 10.27 19.50
N ARG A 336 14.31 11.41 19.55
CA ARG A 336 14.74 12.04 20.82
C ARG A 336 13.57 12.27 21.78
N ARG A 337 12.44 12.74 21.26
CA ARG A 337 11.25 13.02 22.08
C ARG A 337 10.67 11.75 22.68
N PHE A 338 10.50 10.69 21.90
CA PHE A 338 9.93 9.45 22.41
C PHE A 338 10.92 8.67 23.29
N VAL A 339 12.22 8.69 22.98
CA VAL A 339 13.26 8.14 23.86
C VAL A 339 13.21 8.80 25.22
N LYS A 340 13.21 10.14 25.27
CA LYS A 340 13.10 10.90 26.53
C LYS A 340 11.84 10.51 27.31
N LEU A 341 10.69 10.42 26.64
CA LEU A 341 9.43 10.01 27.27
C LEU A 341 9.53 8.60 27.86
N LEU A 342 10.13 7.65 27.14
CA LEU A 342 10.30 6.29 27.61
C LEU A 342 11.28 6.21 28.78
N ASP A 343 12.41 6.91 28.74
CA ASP A 343 13.38 6.97 29.85
C ASP A 343 12.71 7.49 31.14
N GLU A 344 11.95 8.59 31.07
CA GLU A 344 11.26 9.23 32.20
C GLU A 344 10.25 8.33 32.93
N VAL A 345 9.71 7.32 32.24
CA VAL A 345 8.69 6.40 32.78
C VAL A 345 9.20 4.98 32.96
N SER A 346 10.40 4.66 32.47
CA SER A 346 10.95 3.30 32.46
C SER A 346 11.19 2.72 33.87
N GLU A 347 11.56 3.57 34.82
CA GLU A 347 11.86 3.20 36.21
C GLU A 347 10.63 3.24 37.13
N ARG A 348 9.45 3.61 36.61
CA ARG A 348 8.22 3.69 37.41
C ARG A 348 7.56 2.33 37.56
N ASP A 349 7.15 2.00 38.79
CA ASP A 349 6.48 0.74 39.11
C ASP A 349 5.13 0.59 38.38
N GLU A 350 4.33 1.66 38.33
CA GLU A 350 3.02 1.68 37.67
C GLU A 350 2.84 2.93 36.81
N LEU A 351 2.13 2.77 35.69
CA LEU A 351 1.78 3.85 34.77
C LEU A 351 0.30 4.18 34.82
N SER A 352 -0.05 5.46 34.80
CA SER A 352 -1.42 5.92 34.61
C SER A 352 -1.96 5.52 33.22
N ALA A 353 -3.30 5.52 33.04
CA ALA A 353 -3.90 5.21 31.74
C ALA A 353 -3.41 6.13 30.60
N SER A 354 -3.20 7.42 30.91
CA SER A 354 -2.64 8.39 29.98
C SER A 354 -1.20 8.05 29.61
N GLU A 355 -0.35 7.74 30.60
CA GLU A 355 1.04 7.35 30.35
C GLU A 355 1.12 6.06 29.54
N ARG A 356 0.28 5.05 29.83
CA ARG A 356 0.22 3.82 29.03
C ARG A 356 -0.10 4.09 27.56
N ALA A 357 -1.04 4.98 27.27
CA ALA A 357 -1.35 5.36 25.89
C ALA A 357 -0.17 6.04 25.20
N HIS A 358 0.53 6.95 25.90
CA HIS A 358 1.72 7.62 25.36
C HIS A 358 2.90 6.65 25.14
N VAL A 359 3.14 5.73 26.08
CA VAL A 359 4.17 4.69 25.97
C VAL A 359 3.84 3.74 24.83
N SER A 360 2.59 3.31 24.68
CA SER A 360 2.16 2.46 23.57
C SER A 360 2.45 3.13 22.22
N ARG A 361 2.12 4.42 22.07
CA ARG A 361 2.46 5.20 20.86
C ARG A 361 3.97 5.31 20.67
N ALA A 362 4.71 5.61 21.73
CA ALA A 362 6.17 5.77 21.67
C ALA A 362 6.87 4.47 21.24
N LEU A 363 6.48 3.33 21.80
CA LEU A 363 6.98 2.01 21.40
C LEU A 363 6.66 1.71 19.93
N PHE A 364 5.42 1.97 19.51
CA PHE A 364 5.01 1.77 18.12
C PHE A 364 5.83 2.64 17.16
N VAL A 365 5.91 3.94 17.40
CA VAL A 365 6.60 4.88 16.51
C VAL A 365 8.12 4.64 16.53
N LEU A 366 8.75 4.48 17.69
CA LEU A 366 10.18 4.19 17.77
C LEU A 366 10.55 2.86 17.10
N GLY A 367 9.68 1.84 17.19
CA GLY A 367 9.87 0.59 16.46
C GLY A 367 9.95 0.81 14.95
N HIS A 368 9.04 1.60 14.37
CA HIS A 368 9.03 1.90 12.94
C HIS A 368 10.17 2.83 12.52
N LEU A 369 10.51 3.84 13.31
CA LEU A 369 11.66 4.71 13.05
C LEU A 369 12.97 3.94 13.13
N ALA A 370 13.07 2.97 14.04
CA ALA A 370 14.19 2.04 14.12
C ALA A 370 14.25 1.06 12.95
N ARG A 371 13.10 0.70 12.36
CA ARG A 371 13.06 -0.12 11.14
C ARG A 371 13.54 0.64 9.92
N PHE A 372 12.90 1.78 9.66
CA PHE A 372 13.04 2.49 8.39
C PHE A 372 14.20 3.49 8.40
N GLY A 373 14.55 4.07 9.55
CA GLY A 373 15.54 5.14 9.66
C GLY A 373 16.81 4.75 10.40
N ALA A 374 17.12 3.45 10.54
CA ALA A 374 18.28 2.99 11.32
C ALA A 374 19.59 3.67 10.88
N ASP A 375 19.80 3.81 9.56
CA ASP A 375 20.99 4.46 9.00
C ASP A 375 21.05 5.95 9.39
N THR A 376 19.93 6.66 9.32
CA THR A 376 19.83 8.06 9.76
C THR A 376 20.14 8.21 11.25
N LEU A 377 19.62 7.30 12.08
CA LEU A 377 19.86 7.33 13.53
C LEU A 377 21.33 7.05 13.87
N GLU A 378 21.97 6.09 13.20
CA GLU A 378 23.40 5.82 13.38
C GLU A 378 24.28 6.96 12.87
N ALA A 379 23.92 7.56 11.73
CA ALA A 379 24.63 8.70 11.17
C ALA A 379 24.65 9.93 12.11
N SER A 380 23.63 10.07 12.97
CA SER A 380 23.59 11.13 13.99
C SER A 380 24.67 11.03 15.06
N ARG A 381 25.22 9.82 15.28
CA ARG A 381 26.20 9.48 16.34
C ARG A 381 25.71 9.78 17.76
N GLU A 382 24.40 9.92 17.97
CA GLU A 382 23.80 10.09 19.29
C GLU A 382 23.54 8.74 19.95
N GLU A 383 24.22 8.50 21.08
CA GLU A 383 24.07 7.25 21.84
C GLU A 383 22.61 7.01 22.28
N ALA A 384 21.89 8.07 22.64
CA ALA A 384 20.50 8.01 23.11
C ALA A 384 19.53 7.42 22.07
N VAL A 385 19.79 7.62 20.77
CA VAL A 385 18.93 7.08 19.69
C VAL A 385 19.58 5.89 18.97
N SER A 386 20.73 5.42 19.45
CA SER A 386 21.42 4.27 18.87
C SER A 386 20.54 3.02 18.92
N PRO A 387 20.65 2.12 17.92
CA PRO A 387 19.96 0.82 17.94
C PRO A 387 20.15 0.05 19.25
N GLY A 388 21.36 0.10 19.83
CA GLY A 388 21.66 -0.52 21.12
C GLY A 388 20.86 0.07 22.29
N ASN A 389 20.76 1.40 22.37
CA ASN A 389 19.97 2.05 23.42
C ASN A 389 18.46 1.84 23.22
N LEU A 390 17.97 1.86 21.99
CA LEU A 390 16.56 1.56 21.69
C LEU A 390 16.21 0.13 22.14
N LEU A 391 17.08 -0.84 21.86
CA LEU A 391 16.90 -2.22 22.33
C LEU A 391 16.89 -2.31 23.87
N ARG A 392 17.78 -1.58 24.55
CA ARG A 392 17.79 -1.49 26.02
C ARG A 392 16.43 -0.97 26.53
N LEU A 393 15.93 0.11 25.95
CA LEU A 393 14.65 0.71 26.33
C LEU A 393 13.48 -0.25 26.12
N PHE A 394 13.37 -0.88 24.94
CA PHE A 394 12.30 -1.83 24.67
C PHE A 394 12.32 -3.01 25.65
N ARG A 395 13.51 -3.48 26.06
CA ARG A 395 13.64 -4.51 27.10
C ARG A 395 13.09 -4.08 28.46
N CYS A 396 13.25 -2.82 28.88
CA CYS A 396 12.65 -2.33 30.13
C CYS A 396 11.12 -2.54 30.13
N PHE A 397 10.47 -2.26 28.99
CA PHE A 397 9.01 -2.45 28.86
C PHE A 397 8.59 -3.92 28.72
N LEU A 398 9.45 -4.80 28.19
CA LEU A 398 9.23 -6.25 28.20
C LEU A 398 9.25 -6.84 29.62
N GLN A 399 10.06 -6.28 30.51
CA GLN A 399 10.29 -6.79 31.86
C GLN A 399 9.25 -6.32 32.89
N ARG A 400 8.30 -5.45 32.52
CA ARG A 400 7.29 -4.93 33.44
C ARG A 400 6.47 -6.07 34.04
N ALA A 401 6.21 -6.05 35.34
CA ALA A 401 5.50 -7.16 36.01
C ALA A 401 3.98 -7.03 35.95
N SER A 402 3.45 -5.82 35.73
CA SER A 402 2.03 -5.53 35.86
C SER A 402 1.16 -6.24 34.80
N PRO A 403 0.08 -6.95 35.21
CA PRO A 403 -0.90 -7.52 34.28
C PRO A 403 -1.65 -6.47 33.46
N THR A 404 -1.84 -5.25 33.99
CA THR A 404 -2.59 -4.18 33.33
C THR A 404 -1.79 -3.48 32.23
N GLU A 405 -0.51 -3.81 32.10
CA GLU A 405 0.44 -3.24 31.14
C GLU A 405 0.88 -4.27 30.09
N PHE A 406 0.16 -5.39 29.99
CA PHE A 406 0.51 -6.48 29.09
C PHE A 406 0.58 -6.05 27.61
N ASP A 407 -0.29 -5.13 27.16
CA ASP A 407 -0.24 -4.58 25.81
C ASP A 407 1.09 -3.86 25.51
N LEU A 408 1.72 -3.26 26.53
CA LEU A 408 3.03 -2.61 26.38
C LEU A 408 4.14 -3.64 26.17
N LYS A 409 4.04 -4.83 26.78
CA LYS A 409 4.98 -5.94 26.52
C LYS A 409 4.91 -6.38 25.06
N ARG A 410 3.69 -6.56 24.55
CA ARG A 410 3.47 -6.91 23.15
C ARG A 410 4.04 -5.83 22.22
N GLY A 411 3.75 -4.56 22.48
CA GLY A 411 4.29 -3.43 21.69
C GLY A 411 5.81 -3.34 21.75
N ALA A 412 6.42 -3.56 22.91
CA ALA A 412 7.87 -3.58 23.06
C ALA A 412 8.51 -4.78 22.33
N LEU A 413 7.86 -5.95 22.35
CA LEU A 413 8.32 -7.12 21.60
C LEU A 413 8.28 -6.85 20.10
N GLN A 414 7.20 -6.23 19.61
CA GLN A 414 7.09 -5.80 18.22
C GLN A 414 8.22 -4.82 17.83
N ALA A 415 8.47 -3.80 18.66
CA ALA A 415 9.54 -2.83 18.42
C ALA A 415 10.93 -3.47 18.36
N CYS A 416 11.20 -4.47 19.21
CA CYS A 416 12.41 -5.30 19.10
C CYS A 416 12.48 -6.01 17.75
N GLY A 417 11.38 -6.62 17.29
CA GLY A 417 11.30 -7.29 15.99
C GLY A 417 11.69 -6.37 14.83
N PHE A 418 11.08 -5.19 14.78
CA PHE A 418 11.41 -4.16 13.79
C PHE A 418 12.88 -3.75 13.79
N LEU A 419 13.47 -3.61 14.97
CA LEU A 419 14.90 -3.32 15.09
C LEU A 419 15.76 -4.46 14.57
N PHE A 420 15.37 -5.73 14.78
CA PHE A 420 16.08 -6.88 14.25
C PHE A 420 16.00 -7.00 12.74
N VAL A 421 14.89 -6.59 12.13
CA VAL A 421 14.78 -6.49 10.67
C VAL A 421 15.84 -5.51 10.13
N ALA A 422 15.94 -4.32 10.72
CA ALA A 422 16.91 -3.31 10.28
C ALA A 422 18.37 -3.65 10.62
N ARG A 423 18.60 -4.33 11.75
CA ARG A 423 19.92 -4.68 12.26
C ARG A 423 19.96 -6.15 12.73
N PRO A 424 20.00 -7.13 11.79
CA PRO A 424 20.01 -8.55 12.11
C PRO A 424 21.14 -8.99 13.05
N GLN A 425 22.26 -8.27 13.06
CA GLN A 425 23.38 -8.49 13.98
C GLN A 425 22.98 -8.37 15.46
N LEU A 426 21.98 -7.54 15.78
CA LEU A 426 21.42 -7.43 17.13
C LEU A 426 20.65 -8.67 17.54
N MET A 427 20.15 -9.42 16.56
CA MET A 427 19.48 -10.70 16.76
C MET A 427 20.49 -11.83 16.98
N LEU A 428 21.53 -11.90 16.15
CA LEU A 428 22.38 -13.09 15.98
C LEU A 428 23.67 -13.10 16.82
N CYS A 429 24.04 -12.03 17.51
CA CYS A 429 25.33 -11.94 18.20
C CYS A 429 25.41 -12.87 19.44
N PRO A 430 26.23 -13.94 19.43
CA PRO A 430 26.33 -14.89 20.55
C PRO A 430 27.16 -14.35 21.72
N LYS A 431 28.08 -13.42 21.42
CA LYS A 431 28.96 -12.73 22.37
C LYS A 431 28.60 -11.24 22.42
N GLY A 432 27.36 -10.97 22.83
CA GLY A 432 26.86 -9.71 23.39
C GLY A 432 27.65 -8.41 23.16
N GLY A 433 27.85 -7.99 21.90
CA GLY A 433 28.31 -6.62 21.60
C GLY A 433 27.33 -5.54 22.10
N PHE A 434 26.12 -5.94 22.51
CA PHE A 434 25.07 -5.08 23.08
C PHE A 434 24.46 -5.66 24.39
N GLY A 435 25.32 -6.27 25.23
CA GLY A 435 24.98 -6.73 26.59
C GLY A 435 24.25 -8.09 26.65
N LYS A 436 23.99 -8.56 27.89
CA LYS A 436 23.42 -9.89 28.27
C LYS A 436 21.97 -10.18 27.78
N GLY A 437 21.50 -9.57 26.70
CA GLY A 437 20.13 -9.68 26.21
C GLY A 437 19.99 -10.16 24.76
N SER A 438 20.82 -11.10 24.30
CA SER A 438 20.66 -11.70 22.97
C SER A 438 19.19 -12.05 22.69
N MET A 439 18.78 -11.98 21.42
CA MET A 439 17.45 -12.43 20.97
C MET A 439 17.09 -13.79 21.55
N ASP A 440 18.08 -14.68 21.72
CA ASP A 440 17.93 -15.97 22.36
C ASP A 440 17.20 -15.87 23.71
N GLY A 441 17.54 -14.91 24.58
CA GLY A 441 16.83 -14.70 25.84
C GLY A 441 15.40 -14.17 25.67
N ILE A 442 15.20 -13.19 24.78
CA ILE A 442 13.87 -12.59 24.52
C ILE A 442 12.93 -13.63 23.89
N MET A 443 13.40 -14.36 22.88
CA MET A 443 12.62 -15.37 22.16
C MET A 443 12.39 -16.62 22.98
N ARG A 444 13.37 -17.12 23.75
CA ARG A 444 13.14 -18.22 24.69
C ARG A 444 12.09 -17.87 25.73
N ALA A 445 12.11 -16.63 26.23
CA ALA A 445 11.09 -16.15 27.16
C ALA A 445 9.71 -16.02 26.48
N ALA A 446 9.63 -15.40 25.29
CA ALA A 446 8.36 -15.16 24.59
C ALA A 446 7.72 -16.43 24.01
N LEU A 447 8.53 -17.43 23.62
CA LEU A 447 8.08 -18.72 23.07
C LEU A 447 8.04 -19.83 24.13
N GLY A 448 8.45 -19.54 25.37
CA GLY A 448 8.45 -20.50 26.47
C GLY A 448 7.06 -21.08 26.75
N SER A 449 6.99 -22.29 27.32
CA SER A 449 5.72 -22.95 27.62
C SER A 449 4.80 -22.10 28.49
N SER A 450 5.36 -21.40 29.48
CA SER A 450 4.68 -20.48 30.40
C SER A 450 4.34 -19.11 29.82
N ALA A 451 4.78 -18.80 28.61
CA ALA A 451 4.53 -17.50 27.99
C ALA A 451 3.08 -17.38 27.50
N GLU A 452 2.53 -16.17 27.62
CA GLU A 452 1.18 -15.87 27.17
C GLU A 452 1.03 -16.00 25.65
N ARG A 453 -0.16 -16.40 25.21
CA ARG A 453 -0.47 -16.67 23.79
C ARG A 453 -0.14 -15.48 22.88
N ASN A 454 -0.48 -14.27 23.29
CA ASN A 454 -0.27 -13.06 22.49
C ASN A 454 1.22 -12.69 22.34
N LEU A 455 2.07 -13.02 23.32
CA LEU A 455 3.52 -12.85 23.20
C LEU A 455 4.13 -13.89 22.27
N LYS A 456 3.63 -15.13 22.31
CA LYS A 456 4.02 -16.18 21.36
C LYS A 456 3.65 -15.77 19.93
N GLU A 457 2.42 -15.31 19.72
CA GLU A 457 1.96 -14.80 18.43
C GLU A 457 2.83 -13.64 17.93
N GLN A 458 3.08 -12.63 18.77
CA GLN A 458 3.93 -11.51 18.39
C GLN A 458 5.37 -11.93 18.09
N ALA A 459 5.94 -12.88 18.84
CA ALA A 459 7.27 -13.43 18.57
C ALA A 459 7.31 -14.11 17.19
N LEU A 460 6.29 -14.90 16.84
CA LEU A 460 6.19 -15.54 15.53
C LEU A 460 6.01 -14.51 14.40
N LEU A 461 5.21 -13.45 14.61
CA LEU A 461 5.06 -12.36 13.64
C LEU A 461 6.39 -11.66 13.38
N ASN A 462 7.17 -11.39 14.42
CA ASN A 462 8.51 -10.80 14.27
C ASN A 462 9.45 -11.71 13.46
N LEU A 463 9.37 -13.04 13.64
CA LEU A 463 10.18 -14.01 12.89
C LEU A 463 9.72 -14.11 11.43
N ASP A 464 8.42 -14.19 11.17
CA ASP A 464 7.86 -14.18 9.80
C ASP A 464 8.32 -12.93 9.05
N GLU A 465 8.22 -11.76 9.68
CA GLU A 465 8.62 -10.50 9.08
C GLU A 465 10.12 -10.41 8.83
N TYR A 466 10.95 -10.87 9.77
CA TYR A 466 12.40 -10.97 9.56
C TYR A 466 12.76 -11.88 8.39
N LEU A 467 12.19 -13.09 8.34
CA LEU A 467 12.49 -14.07 7.30
C LEU A 467 12.08 -13.59 5.91
N ARG A 468 10.92 -12.93 5.78
CA ARG A 468 10.46 -12.35 4.51
C ARG A 468 11.40 -11.24 4.02
N GLU A 469 11.85 -10.37 4.93
CA GLU A 469 12.77 -9.29 4.54
C GLU A 469 14.15 -9.85 4.12
N GLU A 470 14.64 -10.89 4.80
CA GLU A 470 15.87 -11.58 4.39
C GLU A 470 15.73 -12.29 3.04
N GLU A 471 14.58 -12.92 2.78
CA GLU A 471 14.27 -13.54 1.47
C GLU A 471 14.32 -12.48 0.36
N ILE A 472 13.66 -11.34 0.56
CA ILE A 472 13.68 -10.22 -0.40
C ILE A 472 15.11 -9.71 -0.61
N ARG A 473 15.88 -9.46 0.46
CA ARG A 473 17.28 -9.02 0.36
C ARG A 473 18.14 -10.02 -0.41
N THR A 474 17.95 -11.31 -0.17
CA THR A 474 18.67 -12.37 -0.86
C THR A 474 18.34 -12.40 -2.34
N LEU A 475 17.05 -12.28 -2.70
CA LEU A 475 16.60 -12.25 -4.10
C LEU A 475 17.14 -11.04 -4.86
N ILE A 476 17.16 -9.85 -4.24
CA ILE A 476 17.74 -8.64 -4.83
C ILE A 476 19.24 -8.85 -5.09
N GLN A 477 20.00 -9.33 -4.09
CA GLN A 477 21.43 -9.59 -4.24
C GLN A 477 21.72 -10.58 -5.38
N MET A 478 20.94 -11.65 -5.48
CA MET A 478 21.08 -12.63 -6.57
C MET A 478 20.83 -12.02 -7.95
N SER A 479 19.88 -11.09 -8.06
CA SER A 479 19.59 -10.37 -9.31
C SER A 479 20.73 -9.42 -9.69
N ASP A 480 21.28 -8.69 -8.73
CA ASP A 480 22.40 -7.77 -8.96
C ASP A 480 23.66 -8.51 -9.37
N ASP A 481 23.95 -9.65 -8.74
CA ASP A 481 25.09 -10.52 -9.07
C ASP A 481 24.95 -11.12 -10.48
N ALA A 482 23.73 -11.51 -10.89
CA ALA A 482 23.45 -12.00 -12.23
C ALA A 482 23.63 -10.92 -13.31
N ASN A 483 23.16 -9.69 -13.04
CA ASN A 483 23.33 -8.55 -13.94
C ASN A 483 24.81 -8.13 -14.07
N ALA A 484 25.58 -8.18 -12.98
CA ALA A 484 27.01 -7.92 -13.00
C ALA A 484 27.80 -8.96 -13.83
N GLN A 485 27.36 -10.22 -13.82
CA GLN A 485 27.96 -11.28 -14.63
C GLN A 485 27.57 -11.23 -16.12
N ALA A 486 26.40 -10.68 -16.45
CA ALA A 486 25.98 -10.49 -17.84
C ALA A 486 26.61 -9.24 -18.51
N GLY A 487 27.07 -8.27 -17.72
CA GLY A 487 27.73 -7.05 -18.18
C GLY A 487 29.27 -7.12 -18.26
N ALA A 488 29.87 -8.25 -17.88
CA ALA A 488 31.31 -8.53 -17.96
C ALA A 488 31.60 -9.58 -19.04
#